data_AF-A0A1G8T8V1-F1
#
_entry.id   AF-A0A1G8T8V1-F1
#
_cell.length_a   1.000
_cell.length_b   1.000
_cell.length_c   1.000
_cell.angle_alpha   90.00
_cell.angle_beta   90.00
_cell.angle_gamma   90.00
#
_symmetry.space_group_name_H-M   'P 1'
#
loop_
_entity.id
_entity.type
_entity.pdbx_description
1 polymer ?
#
loop_
_entity_poly.entity_id
_entity_poly.type
_entity_poly.pdbx_seq_one_letter_code
_entity_poly.pdbx_strand_id
1 'polypeptide(L)'
;MKTWKQLMVRYGFDVVEQKKDVFSWEKERKENIQFACDALHRLDVKYSLEGEWMVISQTPVSEKAWAETLEVPGRGRTEIVAGNPTLEEMDTHISGLVMQMNRLGLKTVYSCDGHGRRPAHLDFIDQETVEKAAQLLEVVFEKRVRITRSGIKINAELSELVDCAEAMSEMDSVEDTDKILQFFEEKERNRFEEKLEELLMIPGVSQNEGRVRSFVKQEIAPHVDDMVVDEYGNLLARKVCGHGRGPVVLLNAHLDVFDEMVAGRSILKNGSTWTSDEGILGADDRAGIAIILEVLRHAGSHFDGTLKIAFTVEEEIGLQGSRHVNPVFLWGVDAAFVLDRRGTGDVVVRGGGMDFCSKHFGSWVKEIAGSGWSCVRGGSSDARIWAEAGIETVNLSVGYRHEHTEEETLDVDACYETARVMRRVLENHRSLKRLVNRRVRARA
;
A
#
# COMPACT_ATOMS: atom_id res chain seq x y z
N MET A 1 0.46 -3.33 16.78
CA MET A 1 -0.35 -4.33 17.52
C MET A 1 -1.75 -3.74 17.70
N LYS A 2 -2.82 -4.52 17.49
CA LYS A 2 -4.21 -4.03 17.55
C LYS A 2 -4.68 -3.84 19.00
N THR A 3 -5.59 -2.90 19.26
CA THR A 3 -6.26 -2.74 20.56
C THR A 3 -7.35 -3.79 20.77
N TRP A 4 -7.82 -3.97 22.00
CA TRP A 4 -8.97 -4.85 22.28
C TRP A 4 -10.23 -4.40 21.54
N LYS A 5 -10.51 -3.09 21.47
CA LYS A 5 -11.62 -2.54 20.65
C LYS A 5 -11.51 -3.01 19.20
N GLN A 6 -10.34 -2.85 18.59
CA GLN A 6 -10.12 -3.27 17.20
C GLN A 6 -10.31 -4.77 17.02
N LEU A 7 -9.75 -5.60 17.91
CA LEU A 7 -9.93 -7.06 17.85
C LEU A 7 -11.40 -7.48 18.00
N MET A 8 -12.17 -6.80 18.85
CA MET A 8 -13.58 -7.12 19.03
C MET A 8 -14.40 -6.72 17.79
N VAL A 9 -14.29 -5.47 17.37
CA VAL A 9 -15.07 -4.92 16.26
C VAL A 9 -14.80 -5.62 14.94
N ARG A 10 -13.52 -5.91 14.63
CA ARG A 10 -13.10 -6.59 13.39
C ARG A 10 -13.79 -7.94 13.18
N TYR A 11 -14.17 -8.60 14.27
CA TYR A 11 -14.80 -9.92 14.27
C TYR A 11 -16.28 -9.89 14.65
N GLY A 12 -16.87 -8.69 14.74
CA GLY A 12 -18.32 -8.46 14.77
C GLY A 12 -18.93 -8.19 16.14
N PHE A 13 -18.14 -8.04 17.18
CA PHE A 13 -18.65 -7.65 18.49
C PHE A 13 -19.02 -6.15 18.50
N ASP A 14 -20.24 -5.83 18.96
CA ASP A 14 -20.73 -4.46 19.12
C ASP A 14 -20.36 -3.92 20.51
N VAL A 15 -19.17 -3.32 20.60
CA VAL A 15 -18.63 -2.80 21.86
C VAL A 15 -18.35 -1.31 21.79
N VAL A 16 -18.63 -0.61 22.89
CA VAL A 16 -18.26 0.81 23.05
C VAL A 16 -17.17 0.91 24.11
N GLU A 17 -15.96 1.30 23.70
CA GLU A 17 -14.86 1.57 24.61
C GLU A 17 -15.06 2.94 25.29
N GLN A 18 -15.27 2.94 26.60
CA GLN A 18 -15.58 4.14 27.38
C GLN A 18 -14.33 4.77 27.97
N LYS A 19 -13.38 3.90 28.35
CA LYS A 19 -12.00 4.21 28.73
C LYS A 19 -11.14 3.07 28.22
N LYS A 20 -9.83 3.29 28.18
CA LYS A 20 -8.86 2.27 27.76
C LYS A 20 -9.14 0.93 28.44
N ASP A 21 -9.42 -0.09 27.64
CA ASP A 21 -9.69 -1.47 28.03
C ASP A 21 -10.96 -1.66 28.91
N VAL A 22 -11.88 -0.70 28.89
CA VAL A 22 -13.18 -0.72 29.57
C VAL A 22 -14.31 -0.58 28.55
N PHE A 23 -15.07 -1.65 28.38
CA PHE A 23 -16.05 -1.81 27.30
C PHE A 23 -17.47 -1.89 27.86
N SER A 24 -18.38 -1.13 27.25
CA SER A 24 -19.82 -1.30 27.42
C SER A 24 -20.34 -2.21 26.30
N TRP A 25 -21.10 -3.23 26.71
CA TRP A 25 -21.69 -4.26 25.87
C TRP A 25 -23.23 -4.15 25.81
N GLU A 26 -23.79 -3.01 26.23
CA GLU A 26 -25.25 -2.83 26.37
C GLU A 26 -26.05 -3.07 25.08
N LYS A 27 -25.42 -2.90 23.92
CA LYS A 27 -26.02 -3.15 22.60
C LYS A 27 -25.76 -4.55 22.07
N GLU A 28 -24.85 -5.29 22.71
CA GLU A 28 -24.47 -6.63 22.29
C GLU A 28 -25.41 -7.68 22.89
N ARG A 29 -25.57 -8.77 22.16
CA ARG A 29 -26.35 -9.90 22.58
C ARG A 29 -25.65 -10.70 23.67
N LYS A 30 -26.44 -11.24 24.60
CA LYS A 30 -25.94 -12.10 25.67
C LYS A 30 -25.16 -13.32 25.16
N GLU A 31 -25.59 -13.92 24.04
CA GLU A 31 -24.87 -15.05 23.45
C GLU A 31 -23.49 -14.62 22.92
N ASN A 32 -23.40 -13.44 22.30
CA ASN A 32 -22.14 -12.90 21.79
C ASN A 32 -21.21 -12.46 22.95
N ILE A 33 -21.76 -11.87 24.02
CA ILE A 33 -20.99 -11.56 25.24
C ILE A 33 -20.41 -12.84 25.85
N GLN A 34 -21.24 -13.89 25.99
CA GLN A 34 -20.77 -15.18 26.50
C GLN A 34 -19.69 -15.79 25.58
N PHE A 35 -19.88 -15.69 24.26
CA PHE A 35 -18.89 -16.16 23.30
C PHE A 35 -17.55 -15.41 23.41
N ALA A 36 -17.57 -14.09 23.61
CA ALA A 36 -16.37 -13.29 23.89
C ALA A 36 -15.69 -13.72 25.20
N CYS A 37 -16.47 -13.91 26.26
CA CYS A 37 -15.99 -14.42 27.54
C CYS A 37 -15.30 -15.78 27.40
N ASP A 38 -15.91 -16.71 26.67
CA ASP A 38 -15.33 -18.04 26.44
C ASP A 38 -14.02 -17.95 25.64
N ALA A 39 -13.94 -17.03 24.67
CA ALA A 39 -12.71 -16.77 23.93
C ALA A 39 -11.60 -16.20 24.83
N LEU A 40 -11.91 -15.21 25.67
CA LEU A 40 -10.95 -14.64 26.63
C LEU A 40 -10.44 -15.70 27.62
N HIS A 41 -11.32 -16.57 28.12
CA HIS A 41 -10.93 -17.69 28.97
C HIS A 41 -10.00 -18.68 28.27
N ARG A 42 -10.27 -19.04 27.01
CA ARG A 42 -9.40 -19.92 26.20
C ARG A 42 -8.00 -19.34 25.99
N LEU A 43 -7.89 -18.00 25.95
CA LEU A 43 -6.63 -17.27 25.82
C LEU A 43 -5.95 -16.96 27.16
N ASP A 44 -6.51 -17.41 28.28
CA ASP A 44 -6.05 -17.06 29.64
C ASP A 44 -5.97 -15.53 29.87
N VAL A 45 -6.90 -14.80 29.25
CA VAL A 45 -7.01 -13.34 29.39
C VAL A 45 -7.89 -13.00 30.57
N LYS A 46 -7.35 -12.25 31.52
CA LYS A 46 -8.02 -11.78 32.73
C LYS A 46 -8.96 -10.62 32.41
N TYR A 47 -10.22 -10.83 32.74
CA TYR A 47 -11.26 -9.81 32.62
C TYR A 47 -12.21 -9.87 33.82
N SER A 48 -12.94 -8.78 34.05
CA SER A 48 -14.08 -8.73 34.97
C SER A 48 -15.31 -8.28 34.20
N LEU A 49 -16.44 -8.96 34.41
CA LEU A 49 -17.73 -8.61 33.84
C LEU A 49 -18.71 -8.29 34.96
N GLU A 50 -19.16 -7.04 35.04
CA GLU A 50 -20.17 -6.57 36.00
C GLU A 50 -21.37 -6.00 35.23
N GLY A 51 -22.44 -6.78 35.14
CA GLY A 51 -23.57 -6.44 34.26
C GLY A 51 -23.12 -6.45 32.79
N GLU A 52 -23.36 -5.33 32.08
CA GLU A 52 -22.98 -5.15 30.67
C GLU A 52 -21.62 -4.42 30.51
N TRP A 53 -20.80 -4.40 31.57
CA TRP A 53 -19.51 -3.71 31.59
C TRP A 53 -18.36 -4.70 31.75
N MET A 54 -17.46 -4.73 30.78
CA MET A 54 -16.29 -5.59 30.79
C MET A 54 -15.01 -4.77 30.91
N VAL A 55 -14.14 -5.14 31.84
CA VAL A 55 -12.79 -4.60 31.97
C VAL A 55 -11.79 -5.69 31.63
N ILE A 56 -10.90 -5.44 30.67
CA ILE A 56 -9.82 -6.37 30.32
C ILE A 56 -8.52 -5.81 30.89
N SER A 57 -7.89 -6.55 31.80
CA SER A 57 -6.74 -6.03 32.57
C SER A 57 -5.38 -6.37 31.96
N GLN A 58 -5.35 -6.90 30.74
CA GLN A 58 -4.13 -7.33 30.05
C GLN A 58 -4.01 -6.69 28.67
N THR A 59 -2.76 -6.60 28.19
CA THR A 59 -2.48 -6.15 26.84
C THR A 59 -3.14 -7.06 25.81
N PRO A 60 -3.61 -6.49 24.68
CA PRO A 60 -4.18 -7.28 23.59
C PRO A 60 -3.28 -8.41 23.11
N VAL A 61 -3.90 -9.56 22.81
CA VAL A 61 -3.23 -10.67 22.14
C VAL A 61 -2.98 -10.34 20.66
N SER A 62 -2.20 -11.18 19.97
CA SER A 62 -2.09 -11.07 18.52
C SER A 62 -3.44 -11.31 17.84
N GLU A 63 -3.69 -10.63 16.72
CA GLU A 63 -4.94 -10.81 15.93
C GLU A 63 -5.12 -12.27 15.50
N LYS A 64 -4.03 -12.95 15.12
CA LYS A 64 -4.05 -14.36 14.79
C LYS A 64 -4.56 -15.23 15.94
N ALA A 65 -4.02 -15.03 17.15
CA ALA A 65 -4.45 -15.79 18.33
C ALA A 65 -5.93 -15.53 18.69
N TRP A 66 -6.38 -14.29 18.53
CA TRP A 66 -7.78 -13.93 18.70
C TRP A 66 -8.67 -14.65 17.68
N ALA A 67 -8.36 -14.53 16.38
CA ALA A 67 -9.11 -15.17 15.30
C ALA A 67 -9.16 -16.71 15.45
N GLU A 68 -8.04 -17.36 15.77
CA GLU A 68 -7.98 -18.81 16.00
C GLU A 68 -8.85 -19.25 17.18
N THR A 69 -9.00 -18.42 18.21
CA THR A 69 -9.83 -18.72 19.39
C THR A 69 -11.32 -18.60 19.11
N LEU A 70 -11.67 -17.81 18.11
CA LEU A 70 -13.02 -17.60 17.61
C LEU A 70 -13.48 -18.77 16.70
N GLU A 71 -12.56 -19.54 16.12
CA GLU A 71 -12.86 -20.74 15.34
C GLU A 71 -13.32 -21.90 16.22
N VAL A 72 -14.62 -22.01 16.47
CA VAL A 72 -15.23 -23.08 17.28
C VAL A 72 -15.97 -24.13 16.44
N PRO A 73 -16.08 -25.39 16.90
CA PRO A 73 -16.78 -26.43 16.16
C PRO A 73 -18.24 -26.07 15.90
N GLY A 74 -18.63 -25.99 14.63
CA GLY A 74 -20.01 -25.64 14.25
C GLY A 74 -20.14 -24.23 13.66
N ARG A 75 -19.13 -23.38 13.82
CA ARG A 75 -19.06 -22.06 13.20
C ARG A 75 -19.07 -22.14 11.68
N GLY A 76 -19.81 -21.25 11.03
CA GLY A 76 -19.93 -21.19 9.56
C GLY A 76 -20.78 -22.29 8.92
N ARG A 77 -21.56 -23.06 9.70
CA ARG A 77 -22.34 -24.21 9.17
C ARG A 77 -23.78 -23.91 8.78
N THR A 78 -24.34 -22.77 9.21
CA THR A 78 -25.74 -22.38 8.96
C THR A 78 -25.78 -20.99 8.35
N GLU A 79 -25.42 -20.90 7.07
CA GLU A 79 -25.31 -19.65 6.31
C GLU A 79 -26.68 -18.98 6.02
N ILE A 80 -27.78 -19.39 6.66
CA ILE A 80 -29.07 -18.71 6.57
C ILE A 80 -29.15 -17.71 7.72
N VAL A 81 -28.73 -16.46 7.45
CA VAL A 81 -28.76 -15.27 8.33
C VAL A 81 -30.21 -14.76 8.52
N ALA A 82 -31.22 -15.45 7.99
CA ALA A 82 -32.62 -15.07 8.16
C ALA A 82 -33.04 -15.18 9.63
N GLY A 83 -32.96 -14.07 10.37
CA GLY A 83 -33.41 -14.00 11.76
C GLY A 83 -32.39 -13.48 12.78
N ASN A 84 -31.34 -12.75 12.36
CA ASN A 84 -30.35 -12.12 13.26
C ASN A 84 -29.39 -13.15 13.91
N PRO A 85 -28.41 -13.70 13.16
CA PRO A 85 -27.55 -14.78 13.65
C PRO A 85 -26.59 -14.32 14.74
N THR A 86 -26.07 -15.29 15.50
CA THR A 86 -25.02 -15.07 16.50
C THR A 86 -23.65 -15.03 15.82
N LEU A 87 -22.63 -14.49 16.49
CA LEU A 87 -21.26 -14.53 15.97
C LEU A 87 -20.71 -15.95 15.86
N GLU A 88 -21.20 -16.86 16.69
CA GLU A 88 -20.82 -18.28 16.68
C GLU A 88 -21.34 -19.01 15.43
N GLU A 89 -22.37 -18.49 14.77
CA GLU A 89 -22.99 -19.10 13.57
C GLU A 89 -22.31 -18.66 12.26
N MET A 90 -21.56 -17.56 12.25
CA MET A 90 -20.99 -16.94 11.05
C MET A 90 -19.51 -17.22 10.86
N ASP A 91 -19.05 -17.26 9.61
CA ASP A 91 -17.62 -17.32 9.29
C ASP A 91 -16.83 -16.18 9.96
N THR A 92 -15.68 -16.51 10.55
CA THR A 92 -14.92 -15.62 11.43
C THR A 92 -14.48 -14.31 10.76
N HIS A 93 -14.06 -14.35 9.50
CA HIS A 93 -13.50 -13.17 8.83
C HIS A 93 -14.55 -12.28 8.16
N ILE A 94 -15.79 -12.77 8.00
CA ILE A 94 -16.89 -11.97 7.43
C ILE A 94 -17.90 -11.53 8.49
N SER A 95 -17.89 -12.12 9.69
CA SER A 95 -18.85 -11.78 10.76
C SER A 95 -18.82 -10.30 11.10
N GLY A 96 -17.63 -9.70 11.18
CA GLY A 96 -17.47 -8.25 11.37
C GLY A 96 -18.24 -7.44 10.32
N LEU A 97 -17.99 -7.74 9.05
CA LEU A 97 -18.60 -7.04 7.92
C LEU A 97 -20.13 -7.18 7.94
N VAL A 98 -20.63 -8.38 8.21
CA VAL A 98 -22.07 -8.68 8.30
C VAL A 98 -22.73 -7.89 9.42
N MET A 99 -22.11 -7.85 10.61
CA MET A 99 -22.65 -7.13 11.76
C MET A 99 -22.73 -5.62 11.49
N GLN A 100 -21.68 -5.05 10.88
CA GLN A 100 -21.69 -3.62 10.53
C GLN A 100 -22.71 -3.29 9.43
N MET A 101 -22.85 -4.13 8.41
CA MET A 101 -23.90 -3.97 7.40
C MET A 101 -25.30 -3.99 8.02
N ASN A 102 -25.57 -4.99 8.87
CA ASN A 102 -26.85 -5.12 9.55
C ASN A 102 -27.15 -3.92 10.47
N ARG A 103 -26.12 -3.36 11.12
CA ARG A 103 -26.19 -2.14 11.94
C ARG A 103 -26.55 -0.91 11.09
N LEU A 104 -25.94 -0.78 9.91
CA LEU A 104 -26.19 0.29 8.94
C LEU A 104 -27.50 0.10 8.16
N GLY A 105 -28.33 -0.89 8.51
CA GLY A 105 -29.63 -1.14 7.88
C GLY A 105 -29.58 -2.01 6.63
N LEU A 106 -28.39 -2.48 6.21
CA LEU A 106 -28.20 -3.38 5.07
C LEU A 106 -28.40 -4.83 5.50
N LYS A 107 -29.66 -5.27 5.60
CA LYS A 107 -30.02 -6.58 6.15
C LYS A 107 -29.55 -7.74 5.26
N THR A 108 -28.65 -8.54 5.82
CA THR A 108 -28.08 -9.74 5.21
C THR A 108 -28.94 -10.98 5.48
N VAL A 109 -28.93 -11.93 4.55
CA VAL A 109 -29.65 -13.22 4.59
C VAL A 109 -28.70 -14.40 4.43
N TYR A 110 -27.51 -14.17 3.89
CA TYR A 110 -26.45 -15.17 3.77
C TYR A 110 -25.08 -14.51 3.87
N SER A 111 -24.10 -15.22 4.43
CA SER A 111 -22.70 -14.81 4.39
C SER A 111 -21.76 -16.01 4.33
N CYS A 112 -20.68 -15.89 3.56
CA CYS A 112 -19.55 -16.81 3.56
C CYS A 112 -18.27 -16.03 3.21
N ASP A 113 -17.18 -16.24 3.97
CA ASP A 113 -15.89 -15.58 3.74
C ASP A 113 -15.06 -16.23 2.60
N GLY A 114 -15.56 -17.33 2.05
CA GLY A 114 -14.91 -18.08 0.98
C GLY A 114 -13.67 -18.88 1.42
N HIS A 115 -13.33 -18.84 2.71
CA HIS A 115 -12.22 -19.54 3.35
C HIS A 115 -10.88 -19.35 2.65
N GLY A 116 -10.65 -18.17 2.08
CA GLY A 116 -9.45 -17.83 1.31
C GLY A 116 -9.29 -18.59 -0.01
N ARG A 117 -10.33 -19.28 -0.49
CA ARG A 117 -10.28 -20.13 -1.71
C ARG A 117 -11.21 -19.66 -2.83
N ARG A 118 -12.24 -18.90 -2.48
CA ARG A 118 -13.27 -18.38 -3.39
C ARG A 118 -13.65 -16.97 -2.95
N PRO A 119 -14.25 -16.15 -3.83
CA PRO A 119 -14.78 -14.85 -3.44
C PRO A 119 -15.75 -14.97 -2.26
N ALA A 120 -15.67 -14.03 -1.32
CA ALA A 120 -16.66 -13.88 -0.26
C ALA A 120 -18.03 -13.60 -0.87
N HIS A 121 -19.09 -14.04 -0.22
CA HIS A 121 -20.47 -13.95 -0.71
C HIS A 121 -21.38 -13.45 0.41
N LEU A 122 -22.15 -12.40 0.12
CA LEU A 122 -23.25 -11.91 0.96
C LEU A 122 -24.56 -11.94 0.17
N ASP A 123 -25.65 -12.47 0.71
CA ASP A 123 -27.00 -12.22 0.17
C ASP A 123 -27.77 -11.27 1.08
N PHE A 124 -28.73 -10.54 0.50
CA PHE A 124 -29.52 -9.52 1.19
C PHE A 124 -31.02 -9.77 1.03
N ILE A 125 -31.82 -9.07 1.84
CA ILE A 125 -33.27 -9.31 1.94
C ILE A 125 -34.05 -8.90 0.69
N ASP A 126 -33.54 -7.92 -0.06
CA ASP A 126 -34.13 -7.41 -1.28
C ASP A 126 -33.06 -6.78 -2.21
N GLN A 127 -33.47 -6.49 -3.44
CA GLN A 127 -32.58 -5.95 -4.46
C GLN A 127 -32.12 -4.51 -4.18
N GLU A 128 -32.94 -3.69 -3.51
CA GLU A 128 -32.58 -2.32 -3.15
C GLU A 128 -31.40 -2.32 -2.17
N THR A 129 -31.43 -3.24 -1.21
CA THR A 129 -30.36 -3.46 -0.24
C THR A 129 -29.08 -3.96 -0.92
N VAL A 130 -29.21 -4.86 -1.91
CA VAL A 130 -28.06 -5.32 -2.74
C VAL A 130 -27.39 -4.12 -3.42
N GLU A 131 -28.16 -3.22 -4.02
CA GLU A 131 -27.62 -2.06 -4.74
C GLU A 131 -26.90 -1.09 -3.79
N LYS A 132 -27.49 -0.78 -2.64
CA LYS A 132 -26.86 0.09 -1.63
C LYS A 132 -25.59 -0.53 -1.05
N ALA A 133 -25.62 -1.82 -0.71
CA ALA A 133 -24.45 -2.53 -0.21
C ALA A 133 -23.33 -2.61 -1.27
N ALA A 134 -23.68 -2.77 -2.54
CA ALA A 134 -22.71 -2.78 -3.63
C ALA A 134 -22.03 -1.42 -3.79
N GLN A 135 -22.79 -0.32 -3.79
CA GLN A 135 -22.23 1.02 -3.85
C GLN A 135 -21.23 1.28 -2.71
N LEU A 136 -21.59 0.88 -1.49
CA LEU A 136 -20.74 1.03 -0.32
C LEU A 136 -19.46 0.19 -0.41
N LEU A 137 -19.58 -1.08 -0.82
CA LEU A 137 -18.43 -1.97 -0.96
C LEU A 137 -17.52 -1.60 -2.14
N GLU A 138 -18.07 -1.04 -3.22
CA GLU A 138 -17.30 -0.57 -4.37
C GLU A 138 -16.35 0.58 -4.02
N VAL A 139 -16.63 1.34 -2.95
CA VAL A 139 -15.70 2.35 -2.40
C VAL A 139 -14.37 1.73 -1.95
N VAL A 140 -14.41 0.51 -1.41
CA VAL A 140 -13.24 -0.19 -0.84
C VAL A 140 -12.64 -1.18 -1.84
N PHE A 141 -13.50 -1.98 -2.45
CA PHE A 141 -13.10 -3.14 -3.25
C PHE A 141 -13.12 -2.82 -4.75
N GLU A 142 -13.59 -1.64 -5.15
CA GLU A 142 -13.65 -1.18 -6.54
C GLU A 142 -14.29 -2.24 -7.46
N LYS A 143 -13.62 -2.56 -8.58
CA LYS A 143 -14.08 -3.54 -9.58
C LYS A 143 -14.07 -5.00 -9.08
N ARG A 144 -13.66 -5.25 -7.84
CA ARG A 144 -13.66 -6.59 -7.22
C ARG A 144 -15.00 -6.96 -6.61
N VAL A 145 -15.96 -6.03 -6.62
CA VAL A 145 -17.37 -6.26 -6.25
C VAL A 145 -18.15 -6.74 -7.47
N ARG A 146 -18.91 -7.82 -7.31
CA ARG A 146 -19.81 -8.35 -8.35
C ARG A 146 -21.21 -8.58 -7.79
N ILE A 147 -22.16 -7.82 -8.31
CA ILE A 147 -23.58 -8.02 -8.02
C ILE A 147 -24.06 -9.36 -8.62
N THR A 148 -24.86 -10.08 -7.84
CA THR A 148 -25.55 -11.31 -8.21
C THR A 148 -27.06 -11.11 -8.10
N ARG A 149 -27.85 -12.17 -8.33
CA ARG A 149 -29.32 -12.07 -8.28
C ARG A 149 -29.87 -11.74 -6.87
N SER A 150 -29.20 -12.19 -5.83
CA SER A 150 -29.65 -12.09 -4.43
C SER A 150 -28.65 -11.37 -3.52
N GLY A 151 -27.50 -10.96 -4.07
CA GLY A 151 -26.34 -10.70 -3.25
C GLY A 151 -25.14 -10.13 -3.99
N ILE A 152 -23.99 -10.16 -3.33
CA ILE A 152 -22.73 -9.61 -3.77
C ILE A 152 -21.64 -10.65 -3.58
N LYS A 153 -20.74 -10.76 -4.55
CA LYS A 153 -19.46 -11.46 -4.41
C LYS A 153 -18.30 -10.48 -4.38
N ILE A 154 -17.36 -10.68 -3.47
CA ILE A 154 -16.21 -9.82 -3.27
C ILE A 154 -14.94 -10.65 -3.44
N ASN A 155 -14.10 -10.28 -4.40
CA ASN A 155 -12.77 -10.88 -4.53
C ASN A 155 -11.79 -10.14 -3.59
N ALA A 156 -11.69 -10.61 -2.35
CA ALA A 156 -10.87 -10.01 -1.30
C ALA A 156 -10.17 -11.08 -0.48
N GLU A 157 -9.00 -10.72 0.06
CA GLU A 157 -8.32 -11.50 1.09
C GLU A 157 -9.11 -11.43 2.41
N LEU A 158 -8.98 -12.46 3.25
CA LEU A 158 -9.67 -12.52 4.54
C LEU A 158 -9.34 -11.31 5.43
N SER A 159 -8.10 -10.80 5.36
CA SER A 159 -7.70 -9.60 6.09
C SER A 159 -8.42 -8.34 5.63
N GLU A 160 -8.74 -8.22 4.34
CA GLU A 160 -9.43 -7.02 3.82
C GLU A 160 -10.89 -6.98 4.28
N LEU A 161 -11.52 -8.13 4.51
CA LEU A 161 -12.90 -8.21 5.04
C LEU A 161 -12.97 -7.67 6.47
N VAL A 162 -12.05 -8.10 7.33
CA VAL A 162 -11.99 -7.62 8.72
C VAL A 162 -11.52 -6.17 8.82
N ASP A 163 -10.71 -5.69 7.87
CA ASP A 163 -10.39 -4.26 7.75
C ASP A 163 -11.61 -3.43 7.37
N CYS A 164 -12.40 -3.91 6.43
CA CYS A 164 -13.65 -3.25 6.03
C CYS A 164 -14.64 -3.18 7.20
N ALA A 165 -14.70 -4.23 8.03
CA ALA A 165 -15.49 -4.22 9.25
C ALA A 165 -15.02 -3.15 10.26
N GLU A 166 -13.71 -3.01 10.47
CA GLU A 166 -13.14 -1.95 11.32
C GLU A 166 -13.45 -0.55 10.78
N ALA A 167 -13.30 -0.35 9.47
CA ALA A 167 -13.62 0.93 8.83
C ALA A 167 -15.11 1.28 9.00
N MET A 168 -15.99 0.30 8.76
CA MET A 168 -17.43 0.49 8.85
C MET A 168 -17.93 0.74 10.26
N SER A 169 -17.21 0.30 11.31
CA SER A 169 -17.67 0.49 12.68
C SER A 169 -17.74 1.94 13.12
N GLU A 170 -16.95 2.81 12.49
CA GLU A 170 -16.91 4.25 12.76
C GLU A 170 -17.97 5.03 11.93
N MET A 171 -18.71 4.35 11.05
CA MET A 171 -19.83 4.93 10.30
C MET A 171 -21.10 4.99 11.14
N ASP A 172 -21.87 6.07 10.97
CA ASP A 172 -23.21 6.20 11.55
C ASP A 172 -24.30 5.89 10.52
N SER A 173 -24.00 6.09 9.24
CA SER A 173 -24.90 5.90 8.10
C SER A 173 -24.17 5.32 6.88
N VAL A 174 -24.89 4.76 5.90
CA VAL A 174 -24.28 4.23 4.66
C VAL A 174 -23.71 5.33 3.77
N GLU A 175 -24.12 6.58 4.01
CA GLU A 175 -23.65 7.78 3.33
C GLU A 175 -22.28 8.27 3.84
N ASP A 176 -21.78 7.77 4.98
CA ASP A 176 -20.50 8.17 5.59
C ASP A 176 -19.28 7.54 4.87
N THR A 177 -19.28 7.48 3.55
CA THR A 177 -18.24 6.80 2.76
C THR A 177 -16.86 7.44 2.91
N ASP A 178 -16.78 8.74 3.21
CA ASP A 178 -15.53 9.46 3.47
C ASP A 178 -14.75 8.87 4.67
N LYS A 179 -15.44 8.40 5.72
CA LYS A 179 -14.79 7.79 6.89
C LYS A 179 -14.07 6.48 6.52
N ILE A 180 -14.70 5.67 5.67
CA ILE A 180 -14.08 4.44 5.18
C ILE A 180 -12.87 4.77 4.29
N LEU A 181 -13.03 5.71 3.35
CA LEU A 181 -11.94 6.11 2.47
C LEU A 181 -10.74 6.59 3.28
N GLN A 182 -10.96 7.46 4.26
CA GLN A 182 -9.90 7.94 5.15
C GLN A 182 -9.22 6.78 5.90
N PHE A 183 -9.98 5.80 6.41
CA PHE A 183 -9.39 4.64 7.09
C PHE A 183 -8.45 3.84 6.18
N PHE A 184 -8.85 3.56 4.93
CA PHE A 184 -8.01 2.82 4.00
C PHE A 184 -6.82 3.65 3.52
N GLU A 185 -6.99 4.95 3.29
CA GLU A 185 -5.89 5.86 2.97
C GLU A 185 -4.86 5.94 4.11
N GLU A 186 -5.30 6.06 5.36
CA GLU A 186 -4.42 6.05 6.54
C GLU A 186 -3.72 4.70 6.69
N LYS A 187 -4.42 3.59 6.42
CA LYS A 187 -3.81 2.25 6.46
C LYS A 187 -2.74 2.08 5.37
N GLU A 188 -3.01 2.51 4.14
CA GLU A 188 -2.03 2.50 3.05
C GLU A 188 -0.81 3.34 3.43
N ARG A 189 -1.05 4.57 3.91
CA ARG A 189 0.00 5.48 4.37
C ARG A 189 0.85 4.88 5.48
N ASN A 190 0.24 4.34 6.54
CA ASN A 190 0.99 3.77 7.67
C ASN A 190 1.92 2.63 7.21
N ARG A 191 1.44 1.79 6.29
CA ARG A 191 2.25 0.71 5.71
C ARG A 191 3.43 1.23 4.89
N PHE A 192 3.22 2.32 4.15
CA PHE A 192 4.28 3.00 3.42
C PHE A 192 5.35 3.53 4.38
N GLU A 193 4.92 4.23 5.45
CA GLU A 193 5.81 4.79 6.46
C GLU A 193 6.60 3.70 7.22
N GLU A 194 5.95 2.60 7.60
CA GLU A 194 6.62 1.44 8.21
C GLU A 194 7.72 0.88 7.30
N LYS A 195 7.41 0.70 6.01
CA LYS A 195 8.39 0.16 5.06
C LYS A 195 9.53 1.14 4.78
N LEU A 196 9.24 2.43 4.73
CA LEU A 196 10.23 3.49 4.60
C LEU A 196 11.17 3.52 5.81
N GLU A 197 10.62 3.43 7.02
CA GLU A 197 11.41 3.35 8.26
C GLU A 197 12.33 2.12 8.27
N GLU A 198 11.83 0.95 7.88
CA GLU A 198 12.66 -0.25 7.73
C GLU A 198 13.81 -0.02 6.75
N LEU A 199 13.53 0.55 5.57
CA LEU A 199 14.53 0.84 4.54
C LEU A 199 15.61 1.80 5.03
N LEU A 200 15.21 2.87 5.74
CA LEU A 200 16.11 3.85 6.31
C LEU A 200 17.05 3.21 7.34
N MET A 201 16.64 2.14 8.01
CA MET A 201 17.48 1.47 9.01
C MET A 201 18.45 0.42 8.43
N ILE A 202 18.40 0.13 7.12
CA ILE A 202 19.27 -0.89 6.51
C ILE A 202 20.56 -0.26 5.97
N PRO A 203 21.75 -0.63 6.47
CA PRO A 203 23.00 -0.11 5.93
C PRO A 203 23.24 -0.61 4.51
N GLY A 204 23.92 0.21 3.70
CA GLY A 204 24.30 -0.15 2.35
C GLY A 204 25.00 0.99 1.64
N VAL A 205 26.20 1.36 2.09
CA VAL A 205 27.08 2.28 1.34
C VAL A 205 27.48 1.65 0.00
N SER A 206 27.90 2.46 -0.98
CA SER A 206 28.35 1.97 -2.29
C SER A 206 29.35 0.81 -2.14
N GLN A 207 29.23 -0.20 -3.01
CA GLN A 207 29.97 -1.49 -2.97
C GLN A 207 29.54 -2.47 -1.86
N ASN A 208 28.63 -2.07 -0.95
CA ASN A 208 28.14 -2.89 0.16
C ASN A 208 26.61 -2.93 0.25
N GLU A 209 25.93 -2.90 -0.90
CA GLU A 209 24.46 -2.84 -1.02
C GLU A 209 23.79 -4.21 -0.76
N GLY A 210 24.55 -5.25 -0.42
CA GLY A 210 24.05 -6.63 -0.35
C GLY A 210 22.86 -6.82 0.60
N ARG A 211 22.82 -6.08 1.71
CA ARG A 211 21.72 -6.16 2.70
C ARG A 211 20.43 -5.52 2.16
N VAL A 212 20.50 -4.27 1.72
CA VAL A 212 19.35 -3.57 1.13
C VAL A 212 18.87 -4.29 -0.13
N ARG A 213 19.76 -4.76 -1.00
CA ARG A 213 19.40 -5.55 -2.18
C ARG A 213 18.62 -6.81 -1.80
N SER A 214 19.06 -7.53 -0.77
CA SER A 214 18.38 -8.74 -0.31
C SER A 214 16.99 -8.43 0.26
N PHE A 215 16.86 -7.34 1.01
CA PHE A 215 15.58 -6.86 1.52
C PHE A 215 14.62 -6.48 0.39
N VAL A 216 15.05 -5.59 -0.52
CA VAL A 216 14.22 -5.15 -1.67
C VAL A 216 13.83 -6.33 -2.54
N LYS A 217 14.75 -7.29 -2.77
CA LYS A 217 14.46 -8.53 -3.50
C LYS A 217 13.33 -9.33 -2.87
N GLN A 218 13.29 -9.45 -1.55
CA GLN A 218 12.22 -10.15 -0.83
C GLN A 218 10.89 -9.40 -0.95
N GLU A 219 10.92 -8.08 -0.78
CA GLU A 219 9.72 -7.23 -0.85
C GLU A 219 9.06 -7.23 -2.23
N ILE A 220 9.85 -7.18 -3.32
CA ILE A 220 9.28 -7.14 -4.68
C ILE A 220 8.91 -8.51 -5.23
N ALA A 221 9.45 -9.61 -4.67
CA ALA A 221 9.21 -10.98 -5.16
C ALA A 221 7.74 -11.36 -5.37
N PRO A 222 6.79 -11.06 -4.45
CA PRO A 222 5.38 -11.36 -4.67
C PRO A 222 4.71 -10.45 -5.72
N HIS A 223 5.38 -9.40 -6.18
CA HIS A 223 4.80 -8.36 -7.03
C HIS A 223 5.34 -8.35 -8.46
N VAL A 224 6.35 -9.14 -8.80
CA VAL A 224 6.99 -9.16 -10.13
C VAL A 224 6.92 -10.55 -10.76
N ASP A 225 6.98 -10.63 -12.09
CA ASP A 225 6.96 -11.90 -12.82
C ASP A 225 8.36 -12.54 -12.84
N ASP A 226 9.38 -11.71 -12.97
CA ASP A 226 10.78 -12.11 -12.97
C ASP A 226 11.68 -11.02 -12.40
N MET A 227 12.83 -11.48 -11.88
CA MET A 227 13.88 -10.62 -11.35
C MET A 227 15.26 -11.28 -11.53
N VAL A 228 16.29 -10.46 -11.62
CA VAL A 228 17.68 -10.89 -11.72
C VAL A 228 18.58 -9.88 -11.01
N VAL A 229 19.65 -10.36 -10.39
CA VAL A 229 20.78 -9.50 -10.02
C VAL A 229 21.79 -9.65 -11.15
N ASP A 230 22.11 -8.55 -11.84
CA ASP A 230 23.05 -8.60 -12.96
C ASP A 230 24.50 -8.80 -12.50
N GLU A 231 25.43 -8.89 -13.46
CA GLU A 231 26.86 -9.13 -13.17
C GLU A 231 27.51 -7.99 -12.39
N TYR A 232 26.96 -6.77 -12.45
CA TYR A 232 27.46 -5.61 -11.73
C TYR A 232 26.88 -5.51 -10.31
N GLY A 233 25.70 -6.11 -10.08
CA GLY A 233 25.03 -6.12 -8.79
C GLY A 233 23.71 -5.34 -8.75
N ASN A 234 23.27 -4.80 -9.89
CA ASN A 234 21.96 -4.15 -10.00
C ASN A 234 20.85 -5.19 -9.86
N LEU A 235 19.78 -4.83 -9.15
CA LEU A 235 18.57 -5.65 -9.08
C LEU A 235 17.57 -5.17 -10.14
N LEU A 236 17.35 -6.01 -11.15
CA LEU A 236 16.47 -5.75 -12.27
C LEU A 236 15.24 -6.64 -12.17
N ALA A 237 14.05 -6.09 -12.42
CA ALA A 237 12.81 -6.86 -12.37
C ALA A 237 11.81 -6.43 -13.46
N ARG A 238 10.83 -7.30 -13.71
CA ARG A 238 9.76 -7.07 -14.69
C ARG A 238 8.41 -7.51 -14.15
N LYS A 239 7.39 -6.71 -14.43
CA LYS A 239 5.97 -7.01 -14.17
C LYS A 239 5.12 -6.65 -15.38
N VAL A 240 4.36 -7.59 -15.90
CA VAL A 240 3.34 -7.39 -16.92
C VAL A 240 2.00 -7.15 -16.21
N CYS A 241 1.39 -6.00 -16.46
CA CYS A 241 0.10 -5.64 -15.88
C CYS A 241 -0.99 -5.69 -16.96
N GLY A 242 -2.19 -6.13 -16.57
CA GLY A 242 -3.33 -6.25 -17.48
C GLY A 242 -3.06 -7.21 -18.63
N HIS A 243 -3.18 -6.72 -19.87
CA HIS A 243 -2.91 -7.51 -21.08
C HIS A 243 -1.50 -7.30 -21.62
N GLY A 244 -0.69 -6.46 -20.96
CA GLY A 244 0.66 -6.09 -21.42
C GLY A 244 0.67 -5.29 -22.72
N ARG A 245 -0.44 -4.64 -23.11
CA ARG A 245 -0.57 -3.98 -24.44
C ARG A 245 -0.22 -2.50 -24.42
N GLY A 246 -0.10 -1.90 -23.23
CA GLY A 246 0.25 -0.49 -23.10
C GLY A 246 1.76 -0.22 -23.13
N PRO A 247 2.21 0.88 -22.50
CA PRO A 247 3.61 1.27 -22.55
C PRO A 247 4.50 0.37 -21.68
N VAL A 248 5.79 0.34 -22.02
CA VAL A 248 6.84 -0.21 -21.16
C VAL A 248 7.46 0.93 -20.36
N VAL A 249 7.25 0.93 -19.05
CA VAL A 249 7.71 1.98 -18.14
C VAL A 249 8.86 1.45 -17.29
N LEU A 250 9.98 2.16 -17.28
CA LEU A 250 11.10 1.91 -16.37
C LEU A 250 10.94 2.74 -15.10
N LEU A 251 10.94 2.10 -13.94
CA LEU A 251 11.06 2.73 -12.62
C LEU A 251 12.47 2.51 -12.10
N ASN A 252 13.10 3.55 -11.58
CA ASN A 252 14.47 3.47 -11.10
C ASN A 252 14.67 4.28 -9.81
N ALA A 253 15.39 3.65 -8.89
CA ALA A 253 15.92 4.18 -7.65
C ALA A 253 17.29 3.50 -7.45
N HIS A 254 18.18 4.08 -6.65
CA HIS A 254 19.47 3.45 -6.33
C HIS A 254 19.46 2.81 -4.93
N LEU A 255 20.33 1.82 -4.74
CA LEU A 255 20.39 1.00 -3.52
C LEU A 255 21.36 1.57 -2.49
N ASP A 256 22.43 2.19 -2.97
CA ASP A 256 23.48 2.70 -2.11
C ASP A 256 23.05 3.96 -1.36
N VAL A 257 23.85 4.31 -0.35
CA VAL A 257 23.76 5.58 0.35
C VAL A 257 25.16 6.17 0.41
N PHE A 258 25.25 7.49 0.48
CA PHE A 258 26.52 8.21 0.45
C PHE A 258 27.52 7.81 1.56
N ASP A 259 27.04 7.56 2.78
CA ASP A 259 27.89 7.26 3.94
C ASP A 259 27.36 6.09 4.78
N GLU A 260 28.20 5.51 5.64
CA GLU A 260 27.79 4.45 6.54
C GLU A 260 26.77 4.94 7.58
N MET A 261 25.66 4.22 7.71
CA MET A 261 24.69 4.46 8.77
C MET A 261 25.24 4.04 10.13
N VAL A 262 25.15 4.93 11.11
CA VAL A 262 25.61 4.68 12.48
C VAL A 262 24.79 3.55 13.12
N ALA A 263 25.48 2.55 13.66
CA ALA A 263 24.85 1.41 14.30
C ALA A 263 24.15 1.83 15.62
N GLY A 264 22.86 1.54 15.73
CA GLY A 264 22.07 1.87 16.93
C GLY A 264 21.45 3.27 16.93
N ARG A 265 21.60 4.03 15.84
CA ARG A 265 20.88 5.30 15.62
C ARG A 265 19.36 5.11 15.67
N SER A 266 18.64 6.20 15.89
CA SER A 266 17.18 6.26 15.86
C SER A 266 16.69 7.30 14.86
N ILE A 267 15.55 7.02 14.24
CA ILE A 267 14.87 7.98 13.38
C ILE A 267 14.02 8.91 14.26
N LEU A 268 14.30 10.21 14.21
CA LEU A 268 13.53 11.24 14.88
C LEU A 268 12.38 11.69 13.99
N LYS A 269 11.15 11.63 14.50
CA LYS A 269 9.93 11.97 13.75
C LYS A 269 9.30 13.23 14.33
N ASN A 270 9.26 14.33 13.55
CA ASN A 270 8.59 15.57 13.92
C ASN A 270 7.54 15.94 12.85
N GLY A 271 6.30 15.49 13.06
CA GLY A 271 5.27 15.55 12.02
C GLY A 271 5.69 14.71 10.82
N SER A 272 5.63 15.28 9.62
CA SER A 272 6.07 14.62 8.38
C SER A 272 7.59 14.65 8.18
N THR A 273 8.33 15.47 8.94
CA THR A 273 9.77 15.61 8.79
C THR A 273 10.51 14.57 9.63
N TRP A 274 11.24 13.69 8.98
CA TRP A 274 12.07 12.67 9.61
C TRP A 274 13.55 13.02 9.48
N THR A 275 14.33 12.75 10.52
CA THR A 275 15.78 12.95 10.57
C THR A 275 16.46 11.78 11.30
N SER A 276 17.79 11.70 11.25
CA SER A 276 18.57 10.83 12.14
C SER A 276 18.94 11.58 13.42
N ASP A 277 19.11 10.86 14.54
CA ASP A 277 19.74 11.41 15.75
C ASP A 277 21.28 11.43 15.66
N GLU A 278 21.86 10.54 14.83
CA GLU A 278 23.30 10.45 14.57
C GLU A 278 23.57 9.97 13.13
N GLY A 279 24.56 10.56 12.46
CA GLY A 279 24.93 10.24 11.08
C GLY A 279 23.86 10.63 10.04
N ILE A 280 24.04 10.17 8.81
CA ILE A 280 23.07 10.42 7.72
C ILE A 280 21.74 9.68 7.96
N LEU A 281 20.65 10.20 7.38
CA LEU A 281 19.36 9.52 7.38
C LEU A 281 19.34 8.39 6.35
N GLY A 282 20.00 8.58 5.20
CA GLY A 282 19.98 7.71 4.03
C GLY A 282 18.67 7.82 3.26
N ALA A 283 18.03 8.99 3.24
CA ALA A 283 16.79 9.19 2.48
C ALA A 283 17.06 9.23 0.97
N ASP A 284 18.22 9.74 0.58
CA ASP A 284 18.85 9.53 -0.73
C ASP A 284 19.53 8.14 -0.77
N ASP A 285 18.98 7.10 -1.40
CA ASP A 285 17.70 7.04 -2.14
C ASP A 285 16.72 5.97 -1.61
N ARG A 286 16.68 5.79 -0.29
CA ARG A 286 15.67 4.91 0.34
C ARG A 286 14.24 5.41 0.15
N ALA A 287 14.06 6.72 -0.04
CA ALA A 287 12.78 7.31 -0.42
C ALA A 287 12.31 6.81 -1.80
N GLY A 288 13.18 6.82 -2.82
CA GLY A 288 12.89 6.27 -4.15
C GLY A 288 12.52 4.80 -4.12
N ILE A 289 13.26 3.99 -3.35
CA ILE A 289 12.94 2.57 -3.16
C ILE A 289 11.54 2.39 -2.58
N ALA A 290 11.21 3.10 -1.49
CA ALA A 290 9.91 3.00 -0.84
C ALA A 290 8.75 3.34 -1.80
N ILE A 291 8.92 4.37 -2.63
CA ILE A 291 7.95 4.76 -3.66
C ILE A 291 7.74 3.62 -4.67
N ILE A 292 8.81 2.98 -5.16
CA ILE A 292 8.70 1.87 -6.11
C ILE A 292 7.97 0.68 -5.48
N LEU A 293 8.29 0.33 -4.22
CA LEU A 293 7.60 -0.75 -3.51
C LEU A 293 6.10 -0.48 -3.44
N GLU A 294 5.71 0.76 -3.13
CA GLU A 294 4.32 1.17 -3.03
C GLU A 294 3.58 1.15 -4.36
N VAL A 295 4.23 1.60 -5.44
CA VAL A 295 3.70 1.53 -6.80
C VAL A 295 3.48 0.08 -7.23
N LEU A 296 4.42 -0.83 -6.93
CA LEU A 296 4.32 -2.25 -7.32
C LEU A 296 3.15 -2.98 -6.65
N ARG A 297 2.81 -2.64 -5.40
CA ARG A 297 1.64 -3.20 -4.71
C ARG A 297 0.33 -2.89 -5.46
N HIS A 298 0.23 -1.71 -6.06
CA HIS A 298 -0.99 -1.21 -6.70
C HIS A 298 -1.01 -1.30 -8.23
N ALA A 299 0.11 -1.63 -8.86
CA ALA A 299 0.24 -1.61 -10.31
C ALA A 299 -0.72 -2.56 -11.06
N GLY A 300 -1.20 -3.63 -10.43
CA GLY A 300 -2.02 -4.65 -11.09
C GLY A 300 -3.45 -4.21 -11.45
N SER A 301 -4.04 -3.26 -10.72
CA SER A 301 -5.46 -2.90 -10.85
C SER A 301 -5.74 -1.80 -11.88
N HIS A 302 -4.75 -0.96 -12.18
CA HIS A 302 -4.96 0.31 -12.90
C HIS A 302 -4.04 0.54 -14.10
N PHE A 303 -3.08 -0.36 -14.35
CA PHE A 303 -2.12 -0.26 -15.44
C PHE A 303 -2.28 -1.42 -16.43
N ASP A 304 -2.32 -1.12 -17.73
CA ASP A 304 -2.12 -2.11 -18.81
C ASP A 304 -0.80 -1.77 -19.51
N GLY A 305 0.18 -2.66 -19.44
CA GLY A 305 1.55 -2.39 -19.91
C GLY A 305 2.59 -3.27 -19.23
N THR A 306 3.85 -2.89 -19.32
CA THR A 306 4.96 -3.59 -18.64
C THR A 306 5.73 -2.61 -17.77
N LEU A 307 5.91 -2.93 -16.50
CA LEU A 307 6.88 -2.26 -15.63
C LEU A 307 8.21 -3.00 -15.72
N LYS A 308 9.27 -2.26 -15.99
CA LYS A 308 10.65 -2.67 -15.73
C LYS A 308 11.14 -1.88 -14.53
N ILE A 309 11.87 -2.53 -13.64
CA ILE A 309 12.34 -1.92 -12.40
C ILE A 309 13.85 -2.11 -12.36
N ALA A 310 14.58 -1.02 -12.13
CA ALA A 310 16.02 -1.03 -11.96
C ALA A 310 16.39 -0.39 -10.63
N PHE A 311 16.80 -1.24 -9.68
CA PHE A 311 17.48 -0.80 -8.47
C PHE A 311 18.98 -0.88 -8.70
N THR A 312 19.60 0.27 -8.96
CA THR A 312 21.01 0.36 -9.34
C THR A 312 21.91 0.37 -8.11
N VAL A 313 23.16 -0.01 -8.29
CA VAL A 313 24.21 0.10 -7.26
C VAL A 313 25.20 1.20 -7.64
N GLU A 314 25.97 1.69 -6.68
CA GLU A 314 27.07 2.63 -6.92
C GLU A 314 26.65 3.91 -7.71
N GLU A 315 25.47 4.45 -7.43
CA GLU A 315 25.04 5.74 -8.00
C GLU A 315 25.93 6.86 -7.45
N GLU A 316 26.15 6.84 -6.13
CA GLU A 316 26.81 7.89 -5.35
C GLU A 316 28.28 8.10 -5.72
N ILE A 317 28.90 7.07 -6.33
CA ILE A 317 30.28 7.09 -6.82
C ILE A 317 30.38 7.24 -8.35
N GLY A 318 29.33 7.71 -9.00
CA GLY A 318 29.34 8.17 -10.38
C GLY A 318 28.50 7.37 -11.36
N LEU A 319 27.31 6.93 -10.94
CA LEU A 319 26.31 6.25 -11.79
C LEU A 319 26.82 4.91 -12.33
N GLN A 320 27.61 4.17 -11.55
CA GLN A 320 28.27 2.99 -12.09
C GLN A 320 27.27 1.87 -12.40
N GLY A 321 26.31 1.62 -11.51
CA GLY A 321 25.29 0.60 -11.72
C GLY A 321 24.51 0.80 -13.01
N SER A 322 23.94 1.99 -13.22
CA SER A 322 23.16 2.30 -14.43
C SER A 322 23.97 2.18 -15.72
N ARG A 323 25.25 2.58 -15.71
CA ARG A 323 26.16 2.43 -16.87
C ARG A 323 26.41 0.98 -17.26
N HIS A 324 26.29 0.04 -16.32
CA HIS A 324 26.54 -1.38 -16.55
C HIS A 324 25.26 -2.21 -16.74
N VAL A 325 24.07 -1.59 -16.63
CA VAL A 325 22.82 -2.27 -16.95
C VAL A 325 22.83 -2.74 -18.40
N ASN A 326 22.56 -4.04 -18.59
CA ASN A 326 22.58 -4.65 -19.91
C ASN A 326 21.58 -3.94 -20.87
N PRO A 327 22.00 -3.45 -22.04
CA PRO A 327 21.11 -2.76 -22.99
C PRO A 327 19.89 -3.58 -23.43
N VAL A 328 19.97 -4.91 -23.39
CA VAL A 328 18.83 -5.80 -23.67
C VAL A 328 17.71 -5.59 -22.65
N PHE A 329 18.03 -5.32 -21.39
CA PHE A 329 17.04 -4.98 -20.38
C PHE A 329 16.31 -3.68 -20.71
N LEU A 330 16.98 -2.71 -21.33
CA LEU A 330 16.37 -1.43 -21.73
C LEU A 330 15.54 -1.54 -23.01
N TRP A 331 15.61 -2.66 -23.73
CA TRP A 331 14.91 -2.81 -25.00
C TRP A 331 13.40 -2.63 -24.86
N GLY A 332 12.84 -1.78 -25.71
CA GLY A 332 11.41 -1.50 -25.77
C GLY A 332 10.88 -0.57 -24.65
N VAL A 333 11.73 -0.05 -23.77
CA VAL A 333 11.31 0.95 -22.76
C VAL A 333 10.83 2.22 -23.47
N ASP A 334 9.59 2.61 -23.20
CA ASP A 334 8.93 3.79 -23.77
C ASP A 334 9.25 5.05 -22.95
N ALA A 335 9.31 4.93 -21.62
CA ALA A 335 9.55 6.02 -20.68
C ALA A 335 10.23 5.54 -19.40
N ALA A 336 11.05 6.40 -18.78
CA ALA A 336 11.72 6.13 -17.51
C ALA A 336 11.40 7.22 -16.46
N PHE A 337 11.12 6.77 -15.24
CA PHE A 337 10.89 7.61 -14.07
C PHE A 337 11.94 7.25 -13.03
N VAL A 338 12.88 8.17 -12.84
CA VAL A 338 13.86 8.11 -11.76
C VAL A 338 13.25 8.81 -10.56
N LEU A 339 13.37 8.19 -9.39
CA LEU A 339 12.75 8.65 -8.15
C LEU A 339 13.85 8.99 -7.16
N ASP A 340 14.65 9.99 -7.49
CA ASP A 340 15.89 10.31 -6.78
C ASP A 340 16.17 11.82 -6.88
N ARG A 341 15.24 12.62 -6.39
CA ARG A 341 15.42 14.06 -6.44
C ARG A 341 15.02 14.68 -5.11
N ARG A 342 15.89 15.52 -4.57
CA ARG A 342 15.53 16.35 -3.42
C ARG A 342 14.28 17.21 -3.66
N GLY A 343 13.65 17.64 -2.57
CA GLY A 343 12.48 18.53 -2.59
C GLY A 343 11.19 17.78 -2.87
N THR A 344 10.12 18.50 -3.21
CA THR A 344 8.74 18.00 -3.11
C THR A 344 7.90 18.18 -4.39
N GLY A 345 8.49 18.67 -5.48
CA GLY A 345 7.72 19.05 -6.67
C GLY A 345 8.56 19.28 -7.94
N ASP A 346 9.78 18.79 -8.00
CA ASP A 346 10.60 18.91 -9.20
C ASP A 346 10.31 17.77 -10.17
N VAL A 347 10.05 18.12 -11.44
CA VAL A 347 10.17 17.22 -12.58
C VAL A 347 11.45 17.61 -13.32
N VAL A 348 12.55 16.93 -13.05
CA VAL A 348 13.82 17.20 -13.73
C VAL A 348 13.74 16.68 -15.15
N VAL A 349 13.76 17.60 -16.12
CA VAL A 349 13.65 17.30 -17.56
C VAL A 349 14.98 17.47 -18.31
N ARG A 350 16.01 18.00 -17.63
CA ARG A 350 17.34 18.23 -18.18
C ARG A 350 18.40 18.36 -17.10
N GLY A 351 19.62 17.97 -17.42
CA GLY A 351 20.78 17.99 -16.52
C GLY A 351 22.07 17.75 -17.30
N GLY A 352 23.22 18.13 -16.75
CA GLY A 352 24.52 17.80 -17.37
C GLY A 352 24.75 18.29 -18.81
N GLY A 353 23.98 19.28 -19.29
CA GLY A 353 24.08 19.81 -20.66
C GLY A 353 23.19 19.12 -21.70
N MET A 354 22.39 18.13 -21.31
CA MET A 354 21.45 17.43 -22.20
C MET A 354 20.00 17.55 -21.71
N ASP A 355 19.06 17.38 -22.62
CA ASP A 355 17.65 17.20 -22.30
C ASP A 355 17.38 15.71 -22.06
N PHE A 356 16.68 15.38 -20.97
CA PHE A 356 16.34 14.00 -20.61
C PHE A 356 15.06 13.52 -21.31
N CYS A 357 14.19 14.45 -21.67
CA CYS A 357 12.95 14.16 -22.37
C CYS A 357 12.55 15.29 -23.32
N SER A 358 11.56 15.02 -24.16
CA SER A 358 10.88 16.04 -24.95
C SER A 358 10.09 17.01 -24.07
N LYS A 359 9.86 18.23 -24.56
CA LYS A 359 9.01 19.22 -23.86
C LYS A 359 7.59 18.73 -23.61
N HIS A 360 7.04 17.96 -24.55
CA HIS A 360 5.69 17.40 -24.43
C HIS A 360 5.62 16.33 -23.33
N PHE A 361 6.65 15.49 -23.19
CA PHE A 361 6.74 14.52 -22.10
C PHE A 361 6.86 15.20 -20.74
N GLY A 362 7.77 16.15 -20.59
CA GLY A 362 7.90 16.92 -19.35
C GLY A 362 6.61 17.63 -18.94
N SER A 363 5.93 18.30 -19.90
CA SER A 363 4.63 18.96 -19.63
C SER A 363 3.57 17.96 -19.21
N TRP A 364 3.50 16.81 -19.89
CA TRP A 364 2.53 15.77 -19.57
C TRP A 364 2.74 15.23 -18.15
N VAL A 365 3.99 14.94 -17.75
CA VAL A 365 4.28 14.48 -16.38
C VAL A 365 3.89 15.55 -15.36
N LYS A 366 4.26 16.81 -15.59
CA LYS A 366 3.88 17.94 -14.73
C LYS A 366 2.37 18.06 -14.56
N GLU A 367 1.61 17.95 -15.66
CA GLU A 367 0.15 18.04 -15.65
C GLU A 367 -0.49 16.91 -14.83
N ILE A 368 0.02 15.68 -14.93
CA ILE A 368 -0.43 14.54 -14.12
C ILE A 368 -0.05 14.72 -12.65
N ALA A 369 1.11 15.30 -12.36
CA ALA A 369 1.60 15.47 -11.01
C ALA A 369 0.81 16.54 -10.25
N GLY A 370 0.42 17.65 -10.90
CA GLY A 370 -0.48 18.67 -10.37
C GLY A 370 0.18 20.02 -10.08
N SER A 371 -0.56 20.94 -9.44
CA SER A 371 -0.18 22.37 -9.30
C SER A 371 1.08 22.64 -8.45
N GLY A 372 1.53 21.67 -7.66
CA GLY A 372 2.77 21.76 -6.88
C GLY A 372 4.04 21.39 -7.66
N TRP A 373 3.90 20.87 -8.89
CA TRP A 373 5.02 20.32 -9.64
C TRP A 373 5.48 21.23 -10.78
N SER A 374 6.79 21.28 -11.04
CA SER A 374 7.39 22.12 -12.07
C SER A 374 8.52 21.42 -12.82
N CYS A 375 8.61 21.66 -14.13
CA CYS A 375 9.76 21.19 -14.90
C CYS A 375 10.99 22.05 -14.59
N VAL A 376 12.06 21.41 -14.11
CA VAL A 376 13.28 22.10 -13.69
C VAL A 376 14.52 21.51 -14.35
N ARG A 377 15.64 22.23 -14.20
CA ARG A 377 16.98 21.71 -14.47
C ARG A 377 17.54 21.10 -13.19
N GLY A 378 18.07 19.89 -13.29
CA GLY A 378 18.68 19.16 -12.17
C GLY A 378 20.16 18.88 -12.38
N GLY A 379 20.68 18.03 -11.49
CA GLY A 379 22.03 17.45 -11.55
C GLY A 379 22.15 16.28 -12.53
N SER A 380 23.21 15.50 -12.37
CA SER A 380 23.33 14.20 -13.00
C SER A 380 22.79 13.15 -12.03
N SER A 381 21.98 12.24 -12.52
CA SER A 381 21.60 10.99 -11.84
C SER A 381 21.48 9.89 -12.90
N ASP A 382 21.04 8.69 -12.53
CA ASP A 382 20.70 7.61 -13.47
C ASP A 382 19.79 8.06 -14.63
N ALA A 383 18.99 9.12 -14.43
CA ALA A 383 18.16 9.72 -15.46
C ALA A 383 18.94 10.11 -16.73
N ARG A 384 20.21 10.50 -16.55
CA ARG A 384 21.12 10.79 -17.65
C ARG A 384 21.38 9.55 -18.50
N ILE A 385 21.67 8.41 -17.87
CA ILE A 385 22.03 7.18 -18.58
C ILE A 385 20.83 6.66 -19.38
N TRP A 386 19.63 6.70 -18.80
CA TRP A 386 18.41 6.32 -19.50
C TRP A 386 18.09 7.26 -20.67
N ALA A 387 18.30 8.57 -20.50
CA ALA A 387 18.14 9.54 -21.58
C ALA A 387 19.17 9.36 -22.71
N GLU A 388 20.42 9.03 -22.39
CA GLU A 388 21.47 8.71 -23.37
C GLU A 388 21.11 7.45 -24.20
N ALA A 389 20.41 6.49 -23.59
CA ALA A 389 19.82 5.34 -24.29
C ALA A 389 18.60 5.69 -25.16
N GLY A 390 18.19 6.96 -25.21
CA GLY A 390 17.11 7.46 -26.06
C GLY A 390 15.71 7.40 -25.43
N ILE A 391 15.61 7.01 -24.16
CA ILE A 391 14.35 6.85 -23.42
C ILE A 391 13.84 8.23 -22.95
N GLU A 392 12.54 8.49 -23.06
CA GLU A 392 11.93 9.69 -22.46
C GLU A 392 12.02 9.60 -20.93
N THR A 393 12.87 10.41 -20.32
CA THR A 393 13.24 10.25 -18.90
C THR A 393 12.99 11.51 -18.09
N VAL A 394 12.45 11.35 -16.88
CA VAL A 394 12.38 12.40 -15.85
C VAL A 394 12.92 11.88 -14.53
N ASN A 395 13.47 12.78 -13.71
CA ASN A 395 13.78 12.51 -12.30
C ASN A 395 12.83 13.32 -11.40
N LEU A 396 12.10 12.65 -10.51
CA LEU A 396 11.03 13.22 -9.70
C LEU A 396 11.45 13.42 -8.26
N SER A 397 11.08 14.57 -7.70
CA SER A 397 11.27 14.85 -6.27
C SER A 397 10.70 13.75 -5.37
N VAL A 398 11.40 13.36 -4.31
CA VAL A 398 10.99 12.29 -3.37
C VAL A 398 10.97 12.71 -1.90
N GLY A 399 11.15 14.00 -1.62
CA GLY A 399 10.94 14.58 -0.29
C GLY A 399 12.20 14.81 0.54
N TYR A 400 13.35 14.25 0.17
CA TYR A 400 14.58 14.48 0.94
C TYR A 400 15.18 15.88 0.69
N ARG A 401 15.96 16.38 1.64
CA ARG A 401 16.78 17.61 1.52
C ARG A 401 18.05 17.46 2.33
N HIS A 402 19.07 18.24 1.96
CA HIS A 402 20.38 18.21 2.63
C HIS A 402 21.04 16.83 2.51
N GLU A 403 20.85 16.21 1.35
CA GLU A 403 21.46 14.94 0.99
C GLU A 403 22.98 14.95 1.25
N HIS A 404 23.53 13.80 1.64
CA HIS A 404 24.96 13.60 1.90
C HIS A 404 25.51 14.37 3.11
N THR A 405 24.65 14.71 4.06
CA THR A 405 25.02 15.40 5.30
C THR A 405 24.31 14.82 6.52
N GLU A 406 24.80 15.11 7.72
CA GLU A 406 24.11 14.77 8.98
C GLU A 406 22.81 15.60 9.19
N GLU A 407 22.61 16.67 8.41
CA GLU A 407 21.39 17.49 8.42
C GLU A 407 20.30 16.93 7.48
N GLU A 408 20.50 15.74 6.92
CA GLU A 408 19.56 15.12 5.99
C GLU A 408 18.16 14.98 6.60
N THR A 409 17.17 15.45 5.86
CA THR A 409 15.76 15.39 6.26
C THR A 409 14.93 14.75 5.17
N LEU A 410 13.84 14.09 5.57
CA LEU A 410 12.84 13.54 4.66
C LEU A 410 11.46 14.07 5.02
N ASP A 411 10.80 14.75 4.09
CA ASP A 411 9.38 15.04 4.17
C ASP A 411 8.57 13.84 3.67
N VAL A 412 8.04 13.06 4.60
CA VAL A 412 7.33 11.80 4.33
C VAL A 412 6.00 12.03 3.62
N ASP A 413 5.33 13.17 3.85
CA ASP A 413 4.10 13.53 3.13
C ASP A 413 4.41 13.75 1.64
N ALA A 414 5.50 14.45 1.34
CA ALA A 414 5.94 14.67 -0.03
C ALA A 414 6.44 13.38 -0.71
N CYS A 415 7.10 12.51 0.05
CA CYS A 415 7.53 11.19 -0.43
C CYS A 415 6.31 10.34 -0.82
N TYR A 416 5.30 10.25 0.06
CA TYR A 416 4.07 9.53 -0.23
C TYR A 416 3.26 10.15 -1.38
N GLU A 417 3.21 11.49 -1.47
CA GLU A 417 2.57 12.15 -2.62
C GLU A 417 3.25 11.78 -3.94
N THR A 418 4.56 11.54 -3.95
CA THR A 418 5.26 11.08 -5.16
C THR A 418 4.85 9.67 -5.58
N ALA A 419 4.60 8.76 -4.61
CA ALA A 419 3.98 7.47 -4.91
C ALA A 419 2.57 7.62 -5.51
N ARG A 420 1.78 8.57 -5.01
CA ARG A 420 0.46 8.90 -5.60
C ARG A 420 0.58 9.48 -7.00
N VAL A 421 1.55 10.37 -7.26
CA VAL A 421 1.86 10.87 -8.61
C VAL A 421 2.17 9.71 -9.55
N MET A 422 2.99 8.75 -9.12
CA MET A 422 3.33 7.59 -9.94
C MET A 422 2.12 6.69 -10.21
N ARG A 423 1.22 6.48 -9.24
CA ARG A 423 -0.07 5.81 -9.48
C ARG A 423 -0.88 6.53 -10.55
N ARG A 424 -1.02 7.86 -10.46
CA ARG A 424 -1.71 8.68 -11.49
C ARG A 424 -1.05 8.58 -12.86
N VAL A 425 0.28 8.53 -12.94
CA VAL A 425 1.03 8.31 -14.19
C VAL A 425 0.65 6.97 -14.83
N LEU A 426 0.61 5.89 -14.04
CA LEU A 426 0.26 4.55 -14.53
C LEU A 426 -1.22 4.43 -14.91
N GLU A 427 -2.13 5.05 -14.16
CA GLU A 427 -3.56 5.16 -14.51
C GLU A 427 -3.76 5.82 -15.89
N ASN A 428 -2.89 6.79 -16.22
CA ASN A 428 -2.91 7.52 -17.48
C ASN A 428 -2.08 6.86 -18.61
N HIS A 429 -1.80 5.56 -18.52
CA HIS A 429 -0.98 4.80 -19.49
C HIS A 429 -1.43 4.93 -20.95
N ARG A 430 -2.74 5.08 -21.23
CA ARG A 430 -3.24 5.31 -22.60
C ARG A 430 -2.80 6.65 -23.17
N SER A 431 -2.69 7.67 -22.33
CA SER A 431 -2.16 8.98 -22.72
C SER A 431 -0.66 8.89 -22.97
N LEU A 432 0.07 8.26 -22.03
CA LEU A 432 1.50 7.99 -22.16
C LEU A 432 1.85 7.25 -23.46
N LYS A 433 1.14 6.17 -23.79
CA LYS A 433 1.40 5.41 -25.01
C LYS A 433 1.20 6.23 -26.28
N ARG A 434 0.15 7.07 -26.32
CA ARG A 434 -0.10 7.99 -27.46
C ARG A 434 1.02 9.02 -27.59
N LEU A 435 1.52 9.53 -26.47
CA LEU A 435 2.60 10.51 -26.44
C LEU A 435 3.90 9.94 -27.01
N VAL A 436 4.30 8.75 -26.55
CA VAL A 436 5.54 8.10 -27.00
C VAL A 436 5.45 7.67 -28.47
N ASN A 437 4.30 7.13 -28.91
CA ASN A 437 4.09 6.73 -30.31
C ASN A 437 4.19 7.90 -31.31
N ARG A 438 3.83 9.13 -30.92
CA ARG A 438 3.97 10.32 -31.78
C ARG A 438 5.43 10.64 -32.10
N ARG A 439 6.35 10.39 -31.16
CA ARG A 439 7.80 10.61 -31.36
C ARG A 439 8.39 9.64 -32.38
N VAL A 440 8.00 8.36 -32.32
CA VAL A 440 8.46 7.33 -33.28
C VAL A 440 8.09 7.74 -34.71
N ARG A 441 6.88 8.25 -34.92
CA ARG A 441 6.40 8.72 -36.23
C ARG A 441 7.04 10.03 -36.72
N ALA A 442 7.61 10.84 -35.82
CA ALA A 442 8.31 12.06 -36.21
C ALA A 442 9.79 11.83 -36.57
N ARG A 443 10.32 10.62 -36.29
CA ARG A 443 11.70 10.20 -36.58
C ARG A 443 11.82 9.21 -37.74
N ALA A 444 10.71 8.58 -38.14
CA ALA A 444 10.58 7.74 -39.34
C ALA A 444 10.10 8.59 -40.51
#